data_AF-A0A920CD92-F1
#
_entry.id   AF-A0A920CD92-F1
#
_cell.length_a   1.000
_cell.length_b   1.000
_cell.length_c   1.000
_cell.angle_alpha   90.00
_cell.angle_beta   90.00
_cell.angle_gamma   90.00
#
_symmetry.space_group_name_H-M   'P 1'
#
loop_
_entity.id
_entity.type
_entity.pdbx_description
1 polymer ?
#
loop_
_entity_poly.entity_id
_entity_poly.type
_entity_poly.pdbx_seq_one_letter_code
_entity_poly.pdbx_strand_id
1 'polypeptide(L)' 'MSKVDLTANINTVSLAFQTGCTLEQLAYADFFFQPELNTPWNVMNTAGLKALLQENLM' A
#
# COMPACT_ATOMS: atom_id res chain seq x y z
N MET A 1 10.15 -10.91 10.03
CA MET A 1 9.79 -11.06 8.61
C MET A 1 8.38 -11.62 8.51
N SER A 2 7.61 -11.23 7.48
CA SER A 2 6.29 -11.80 7.22
C SER A 2 6.39 -13.31 7.00
N LYS A 3 5.38 -14.07 7.45
CA LYS A 3 5.22 -15.49 7.11
C LYS A 3 4.48 -15.72 5.78
N VAL A 4 3.87 -14.66 5.25
CA VAL A 4 3.12 -14.64 3.99
C VAL A 4 3.99 -14.06 2.89
N ASP A 5 3.86 -14.60 1.67
CA ASP A 5 4.52 -14.04 0.49
C ASP A 5 3.95 -12.65 0.17
N LEU A 6 4.84 -11.65 0.19
CA LEU A 6 4.54 -10.24 -0.08
C LEU A 6 5.36 -9.72 -1.28
N THR A 7 5.79 -10.60 -2.17
CA THR A 7 6.62 -10.24 -3.34
C THR A 7 5.93 -9.20 -4.23
N ALA A 8 4.62 -9.37 -4.48
CA ALA A 8 3.85 -8.40 -5.25
C ALA A 8 3.84 -7.01 -4.58
N ASN A 9 3.70 -6.99 -3.24
CA ASN A 9 3.67 -5.77 -2.46
C ASN A 9 4.98 -4.99 -2.55
N ILE A 10 6.13 -5.65 -2.37
CA ILE A 10 7.42 -4.94 -2.44
C ILE A 10 7.72 -4.45 -3.86
N ASN A 11 7.28 -5.19 -4.89
CA ASN A 11 7.39 -4.75 -6.28
C ASN A 11 6.52 -3.50 -6.55
N THR A 12 5.32 -3.42 -5.97
CA THR A 12 4.48 -2.21 -6.04
C THR A 12 5.17 -1.00 -5.40
N VAL A 13 5.84 -1.19 -4.26
CA VAL A 13 6.61 -0.12 -3.60
C VAL A 13 7.76 0.36 -4.49
N SER A 14 8.50 -0.56 -5.10
CA SER A 14 9.56 -0.23 -6.05
C SER A 14 9.04 0.61 -7.23
N LEU A 15 7.92 0.20 -7.81
CA LEU A 15 7.27 0.94 -8.90
C LEU A 15 6.79 2.33 -8.42
N ALA A 16 6.20 2.43 -7.23
CA ALA A 16 5.73 3.68 -6.66
C ALA A 16 6.87 4.70 -6.51
N PHE A 17 8.06 4.27 -6.08
CA PHE A 17 9.24 5.14 -6.07
C PHE A 17 9.67 5.53 -7.47
N GLN A 18 9.73 4.57 -8.40
CA GLN A 18 10.18 4.81 -9.77
C GLN A 18 9.28 5.80 -10.52
N THR A 19 7.98 5.83 -10.20
CA THR A 19 7.01 6.73 -10.84
C THR A 19 6.78 8.03 -10.09
N GLY A 20 7.38 8.22 -8.90
CA GLY A 20 7.11 9.37 -8.05
C GLY A 20 5.69 9.41 -7.49
N CYS A 21 5.11 8.23 -7.22
CA CYS A 21 3.78 8.09 -6.63
C CYS A 21 3.71 8.77 -5.26
N THR A 22 2.71 9.64 -5.05
CA THR A 22 2.52 10.34 -3.76
C THR A 22 1.88 9.43 -2.71
N LEU A 23 1.90 9.86 -1.44
CA LEU A 23 1.26 9.15 -0.35
C LEU A 23 -0.26 9.02 -0.56
N GLU A 24 -0.92 10.07 -1.08
CA GLU A 24 -2.35 10.06 -1.41
C GLU A 24 -2.67 9.07 -2.53
N GLN A 25 -1.85 9.07 -3.58
CA GLN A 25 -2.03 8.13 -4.69
C GLN A 25 -1.89 6.69 -4.21
N LEU A 26 -0.90 6.40 -3.35
CA LEU A 26 -0.73 5.08 -2.78
C LEU A 26 -1.84 4.70 -1.79
N ALA A 27 -2.30 5.64 -0.97
CA ALA A 27 -3.34 5.45 0.02
C ALA A 27 -4.70 5.11 -0.61
N TYR A 28 -5.03 5.74 -1.74
CA TYR A 28 -6.33 5.60 -2.41
C TYR A 28 -6.25 4.84 -3.74
N ALA A 29 -5.11 4.23 -4.07
CA ALA A 29 -4.98 3.37 -5.23
C ALA A 29 -5.97 2.20 -5.17
N ASP A 30 -6.52 1.85 -6.32
CA ASP A 30 -7.41 0.70 -6.48
C ASP A 30 -6.59 -0.59 -6.48
N PHE A 31 -6.70 -1.36 -5.39
CA PHE A 31 -6.10 -2.67 -5.26
C PHE A 31 -7.16 -3.76 -5.37
N PHE A 32 -6.84 -4.78 -6.16
CA PHE A 32 -7.68 -5.95 -6.32
C PHE A 32 -8.03 -6.60 -4.97
N PHE A 33 -9.31 -6.90 -4.77
CA PHE A 33 -9.80 -7.61 -3.59
C PHE A 33 -10.71 -8.79 -3.98
N GLN A 34 -10.44 -9.96 -3.40
CA GLN A 34 -11.34 -11.10 -3.38
C GLN A 34 -11.29 -11.81 -2.02
N PRO A 35 -12.44 -12.15 -1.41
CA PRO A 35 -12.51 -12.72 -0.06
C PRO A 35 -11.66 -13.98 0.17
N GLU A 36 -11.50 -14.85 -0.83
CA GLU A 36 -10.70 -16.07 -0.69
C GLU A 36 -9.18 -15.84 -0.84
N LEU A 37 -8.76 -14.69 -1.38
CA LEU A 37 -7.35 -14.43 -1.72
C LEU A 37 -6.69 -13.40 -0.81
N ASN A 38 -7.42 -12.35 -0.42
CA ASN A 38 -6.83 -11.23 0.33
C ASN A 38 -7.88 -10.46 1.16
N THR A 39 -7.44 -9.40 1.82
CA THR A 39 -8.28 -8.55 2.66
C THR A 39 -8.86 -7.37 1.87
N PRO A 40 -10.04 -6.84 2.25
CA PRO A 40 -10.66 -5.73 1.51
C PRO A 40 -9.83 -4.44 1.54
N TRP A 41 -9.00 -4.25 2.58
CA TRP A 41 -7.98 -3.21 2.61
C TRP A 41 -6.63 -3.83 2.31
N ASN A 42 -5.98 -3.37 1.23
CA ASN A 42 -4.61 -3.76 0.95
C ASN A 42 -3.66 -3.15 2.00
N VAL A 43 -2.57 -3.84 2.29
CA VAL A 43 -1.52 -3.34 3.18
C VAL A 43 -0.93 -2.02 2.67
N MET A 44 -0.89 -1.83 1.34
CA MET A 44 -0.40 -0.60 0.71
C MET A 44 -1.29 0.59 1.02
N ASN A 45 -2.62 0.47 0.85
CA ASN A 45 -3.55 1.53 1.21
C ASN A 45 -3.41 1.89 2.68
N THR A 46 -3.35 0.87 3.54
CA THR A 46 -3.24 1.05 4.99
C THR A 46 -1.93 1.76 5.38
N ALA A 47 -0.81 1.42 4.74
CA ALA A 47 0.46 2.09 4.96
C ALA A 47 0.43 3.55 4.48
N GLY A 48 -0.12 3.81 3.29
CA GLY A 48 -0.30 5.17 2.77
C GLY A 48 -1.16 6.04 3.68
N LEU A 49 -2.31 5.54 4.12
CA LEU A 49 -3.20 6.26 5.05
C LEU A 49 -2.51 6.57 6.39
N LYS A 50 -1.74 5.61 6.94
CA LYS A 50 -0.96 5.84 8.17
C LYS A 50 0.11 6.91 7.97
N ALA A 51 0.78 6.92 6.83
CA ALA A 51 1.80 7.93 6.52
C ALA A 51 1.18 9.33 6.38
N LEU A 52 0.04 9.46 5.69
CA LEU A 52 -0.70 10.73 5.60
C LEU A 52 -1.13 11.23 6.98
N LEU A 53 -1.63 10.33 7.84
CA LEU A 53 -1.98 10.70 9.21
C LEU A 53 -0.75 11.18 10.00
N GLN A 54 0.40 10.54 9.80
CA GLN A 54 1.64 10.97 10.46
C GLN A 54 2.14 12.32 9.94
N GLU A 55 2.02 12.60 8.63
CA GLU A 55 2.37 13.90 8.04
C GLU A 55 1.47 15.02 8.56
N ASN A 56 0.16 14.79 8.64
CA ASN A 56 -0.79 15.78 9.19
C ASN A 56 -0.62 16.05 10.70
N LEU A 57 0.10 15.19 11.42
CA LEU A 57 0.40 15.33 12.85
C LEU A 57 1.73 16.05 13.12
N MET A 58 2.57 16.25 12.09
CA MET A 58 3.84 16.99 12.15
C MET A 58 3.66 18.44 11.71
#